data_AF-A0A2T4WJB9-F1
#
_entry.id   AF-A0A2T4WJB9-F1
#
_cell.length_a   1.000
_cell.length_b   1.000
_cell.length_c   1.000
_cell.angle_alpha   90.00
_cell.angle_beta   90.00
_cell.angle_gamma   90.00
#
_symmetry.space_group_name_H-M   'P 1'
#
loop_
_entity.id
_entity.type
_entity.pdbx_description
1 polymer ?
#
loop_
_entity_poly.entity_id
_entity_poly.type
_entity_poly.pdbx_seq_one_letter_code
_entity_poly.pdbx_strand_id
1 'polypeptide(L)'
;MKNLVHFKKEEILSLTQMRKGETKIGEEINCLQSIEELSNLEAPFVILAIKEDIGIRANFGKPGAANCFDYVLPALLNIQENRFLSAKQFALLGYLDFPEYMADAVNLNPNIEADLDKLRELTALIDLRVSALIQAVVSLNKVPIIIGGGHNNSYGIIKGCAAAKEKNIDVLNIDPHADFRALEGRHSGNGFSYAQNEALLGRYAVFALHESYNNQQTLETFRNSAEL
;
A
#
# COMPACT_ATOMS: atom_id res chain seq x y z
N MET A 1 -14.47 9.56 2.17
CA MET A 1 -13.09 9.92 2.59
C MET A 1 -12.41 10.71 1.46
N LYS A 2 -11.58 11.73 1.73
CA LYS A 2 -10.85 12.45 0.65
C LYS A 2 -9.91 11.48 -0.07
N ASN A 3 -9.75 11.63 -1.39
CA ASN A 3 -8.85 10.83 -2.25
C ASN A 3 -9.25 9.35 -2.47
N LEU A 4 -10.27 8.83 -1.78
CA LEU A 4 -10.78 7.47 -2.03
C LEU A 4 -11.75 7.50 -3.22
N VAL A 5 -11.45 6.70 -4.22
CA VAL A 5 -12.29 6.48 -5.41
C VAL A 5 -12.80 5.05 -5.41
N HIS A 6 -14.11 4.90 -5.61
CA HIS A 6 -14.79 3.61 -5.68
C HIS A 6 -15.01 3.21 -7.14
N PHE A 7 -14.96 1.92 -7.44
CA PHE A 7 -15.34 1.41 -8.75
C PHE A 7 -16.85 1.32 -8.87
N LYS A 8 -17.36 1.54 -10.07
CA LYS A 8 -18.71 1.15 -10.44
C LYS A 8 -18.72 -0.32 -10.85
N LYS A 9 -19.86 -0.97 -10.64
CA LYS A 9 -20.04 -2.39 -11.03
C LYS A 9 -19.80 -2.60 -12.53
N GLU A 10 -20.19 -1.65 -13.36
CA GLU A 10 -20.00 -1.71 -14.80
C GLU A 10 -18.51 -1.71 -15.19
N GLU A 11 -17.68 -0.96 -14.46
CA GLU A 11 -16.22 -0.94 -14.68
C GLU A 11 -15.62 -2.32 -14.38
N ILE A 12 -15.99 -2.94 -13.26
CA ILE A 12 -15.56 -4.28 -12.89
C ILE A 12 -15.98 -5.33 -13.93
N LEU A 13 -17.23 -5.29 -14.37
CA LEU A 13 -17.73 -6.21 -15.39
C LEU A 13 -17.03 -6.00 -16.74
N SER A 14 -16.72 -4.76 -17.11
CA SER A 14 -16.00 -4.46 -18.36
C SER A 14 -14.57 -5.01 -18.38
N LEU A 15 -13.95 -5.18 -17.20
CA LEU A 15 -12.63 -5.78 -17.05
C LEU A 15 -12.68 -7.32 -16.93
N THR A 16 -13.87 -7.90 -16.84
CA THR A 16 -14.08 -9.33 -16.59
C THR A 16 -14.46 -10.06 -17.88
N GLN A 17 -13.63 -11.00 -18.31
CA GLN A 17 -13.85 -11.76 -19.55
C GLN A 17 -14.76 -12.97 -19.27
N MET A 18 -16.07 -12.79 -19.31
CA MET A 18 -17.03 -13.87 -19.07
C MET A 18 -16.93 -14.97 -20.13
N ARG A 19 -17.00 -16.23 -19.70
CA ARG A 19 -17.02 -17.40 -20.59
C ARG A 19 -18.04 -18.42 -20.11
N LYS A 20 -18.86 -18.93 -21.02
CA LYS A 20 -19.91 -19.91 -20.70
C LYS A 20 -19.34 -21.13 -19.98
N GLY A 21 -19.89 -21.43 -18.80
CA GLY A 21 -19.48 -22.56 -17.97
C GLY A 21 -18.35 -22.27 -16.97
N GLU A 22 -17.82 -21.05 -16.98
CA GLU A 22 -16.87 -20.54 -16.00
C GLU A 22 -17.55 -19.48 -15.12
N THR A 23 -17.02 -19.27 -13.92
CA THR A 23 -17.37 -18.14 -13.06
C THR A 23 -16.07 -17.52 -12.60
N LYS A 24 -15.94 -16.20 -12.77
CA LYS A 24 -14.75 -15.44 -12.42
C LYS A 24 -15.00 -14.55 -11.22
N ILE A 25 -13.92 -14.21 -10.50
CA ILE A 25 -14.00 -13.34 -9.33
C ILE A 25 -14.74 -12.03 -9.64
N GLY A 26 -14.48 -11.41 -10.80
CA GLY A 26 -15.11 -10.13 -11.16
C GLY A 26 -16.62 -10.20 -11.44
N GLU A 27 -17.20 -11.38 -11.62
CA GLU A 27 -18.65 -11.55 -11.75
C GLU A 27 -19.35 -11.45 -10.38
N GLU A 28 -18.68 -11.91 -9.33
CA GLU A 28 -19.27 -12.16 -8.00
C GLU A 28 -18.68 -11.28 -6.88
N ILE A 29 -17.57 -10.56 -7.11
CA ILE A 29 -16.90 -9.76 -6.08
C ILE A 29 -17.78 -8.59 -5.62
N ASN A 30 -17.83 -8.39 -4.30
CA ASN A 30 -18.54 -7.26 -3.70
C ASN A 30 -17.79 -5.96 -4.00
N CYS A 31 -18.36 -5.11 -4.86
CA CYS A 31 -17.81 -3.79 -5.19
C CYS A 31 -18.47 -2.72 -4.31
N LEU A 32 -17.71 -2.10 -3.43
CA LEU A 32 -18.23 -1.16 -2.43
C LEU A 32 -18.33 0.25 -2.98
N GLN A 33 -19.33 1.01 -2.52
CA GLN A 33 -19.46 2.45 -2.81
C GLN A 33 -19.08 3.33 -1.63
N SER A 34 -18.80 2.73 -0.48
CA SER A 34 -18.47 3.41 0.76
C SER A 34 -17.72 2.48 1.72
N ILE A 35 -17.01 3.06 2.70
CA ILE A 35 -16.32 2.27 3.74
C ILE A 35 -17.36 1.67 4.70
N GLU A 36 -18.46 2.38 4.92
CA GLU A 36 -19.54 2.03 5.84
C GLU A 36 -20.19 0.69 5.46
N GLU A 37 -20.22 0.33 4.18
CA GLU A 37 -20.71 -0.98 3.72
C GLU A 37 -19.91 -2.16 4.29
N LEU A 38 -18.64 -1.97 4.67
CA LEU A 38 -17.80 -3.02 5.24
C LEU A 38 -18.37 -3.60 6.55
N SER A 39 -19.11 -2.81 7.34
CA SER A 39 -19.68 -3.28 8.61
C SER A 39 -20.74 -4.37 8.42
N ASN A 40 -21.37 -4.42 7.25
CA ASN A 40 -22.47 -5.34 6.95
C ASN A 40 -22.03 -6.55 6.12
N LEU A 41 -20.75 -6.63 5.76
CA LEU A 41 -20.21 -7.70 4.94
C LEU A 41 -19.53 -8.77 5.79
N GLU A 42 -19.73 -10.02 5.43
CA GLU A 42 -19.01 -11.15 6.03
C GLU A 42 -17.59 -11.30 5.47
N ALA A 43 -17.32 -10.74 4.29
CA ALA A 43 -16.02 -10.80 3.63
C ALA A 43 -14.90 -10.33 4.59
N PRO A 44 -13.90 -11.18 4.91
CA PRO A 44 -12.82 -10.81 5.82
C PRO A 44 -11.75 -9.94 5.14
N PHE A 45 -11.55 -10.08 3.83
CA PHE A 45 -10.49 -9.40 3.10
C PHE A 45 -11.02 -8.21 2.31
N VAL A 46 -10.32 -7.08 2.38
CA VAL A 46 -10.68 -5.85 1.68
C VAL A 46 -9.56 -5.47 0.74
N ILE A 47 -9.82 -5.55 -0.56
CA ILE A 47 -8.87 -5.15 -1.59
C ILE A 47 -9.00 -3.66 -1.82
N LEU A 48 -7.87 -2.95 -1.74
CA LEU A 48 -7.76 -1.56 -2.14
C LEU A 48 -6.40 -1.31 -2.81
N ALA A 49 -6.27 -0.21 -3.52
CA ALA A 49 -5.00 0.20 -4.10
C ALA A 49 -4.59 1.62 -3.68
N ILE A 50 -3.31 1.92 -3.91
CA ILE A 50 -2.76 3.26 -3.75
C ILE A 50 -2.05 3.61 -5.07
N LYS A 51 -2.57 4.59 -5.79
CA LYS A 51 -2.09 4.97 -7.13
C LYS A 51 -1.12 6.15 -7.05
N GLU A 52 0.10 5.89 -6.61
CA GLU A 52 1.16 6.91 -6.54
C GLU A 52 2.57 6.31 -6.72
N ASP A 53 3.54 7.14 -7.09
CA ASP A 53 4.97 6.79 -7.11
C ASP A 53 5.88 7.92 -6.60
N ILE A 54 5.30 8.87 -5.85
CA ILE A 54 6.01 10.07 -5.39
C ILE A 54 7.11 9.70 -4.40
N GLY A 55 6.83 8.75 -3.49
CA GLY A 55 7.85 8.27 -2.56
C GLY A 55 9.02 7.57 -3.25
N ILE A 56 8.79 6.95 -4.42
CA ILE A 56 9.87 6.37 -5.24
C ILE A 56 10.73 7.48 -5.83
N ARG A 57 10.11 8.53 -6.40
CA ARG A 57 10.83 9.70 -6.94
C ARG A 57 11.64 10.42 -5.85
N ALA A 58 11.06 10.56 -4.66
CA ALA A 58 11.71 11.13 -3.47
C ALA A 58 12.91 10.29 -2.96
N ASN A 59 13.03 9.05 -3.43
CA ASN A 59 14.16 8.15 -3.18
C ASN A 59 15.02 7.95 -4.44
N PHE A 60 14.98 8.91 -5.38
CA PHE A 60 15.74 8.86 -6.65
C PHE A 60 15.42 7.65 -7.54
N GLY A 61 14.30 6.96 -7.29
CA GLY A 61 13.85 5.82 -8.06
C GLY A 61 13.11 6.23 -9.33
N LYS A 62 12.86 5.25 -10.21
CA LYS A 62 12.12 5.46 -11.45
C LYS A 62 10.61 5.42 -11.21
N PRO A 63 9.83 6.37 -11.76
CA PRO A 63 8.38 6.33 -11.66
C PRO A 63 7.78 5.17 -12.47
N GLY A 64 6.51 4.87 -12.20
CA GLY A 64 5.71 3.86 -12.89
C GLY A 64 4.81 3.02 -11.98
N ALA A 65 5.12 2.96 -10.67
CA ALA A 65 4.36 2.14 -9.72
C ALA A 65 2.91 2.62 -9.53
N ALA A 66 2.61 3.89 -9.83
CA ALA A 66 1.25 4.44 -9.77
C ALA A 66 0.25 3.68 -10.68
N ASN A 67 0.74 3.03 -11.74
CA ASN A 67 -0.08 2.28 -12.70
C ASN A 67 -0.21 0.80 -12.32
N CYS A 68 0.42 0.32 -11.24
CA CYS A 68 0.47 -1.10 -10.87
C CYS A 68 -0.93 -1.74 -10.85
N PHE A 69 -1.88 -1.06 -10.21
CA PHE A 69 -3.22 -1.61 -10.04
C PHE A 69 -4.01 -1.72 -11.35
N ASP A 70 -3.72 -0.88 -12.34
CA ASP A 70 -4.37 -0.93 -13.66
C ASP A 70 -4.02 -2.24 -14.40
N TYR A 71 -2.88 -2.86 -14.08
CA TYR A 71 -2.49 -4.18 -14.58
C TYR A 71 -2.97 -5.33 -13.69
N VAL A 72 -2.93 -5.15 -12.36
CA VAL A 72 -3.29 -6.20 -11.41
C VAL A 72 -4.80 -6.45 -11.39
N LEU A 73 -5.62 -5.39 -11.45
CA LEU A 73 -7.06 -5.52 -11.30
C LEU A 73 -7.68 -6.42 -12.38
N PRO A 74 -7.44 -6.24 -13.69
CA PRO A 74 -7.98 -7.15 -14.70
C PRO A 74 -7.51 -8.59 -14.49
N ALA A 75 -6.24 -8.81 -14.14
CA ALA A 75 -5.73 -10.15 -13.87
C ALA A 75 -6.45 -10.82 -12.69
N LEU A 76 -6.64 -10.08 -11.59
CA LEU A 76 -7.34 -10.54 -10.39
C LEU A 76 -8.81 -10.87 -10.67
N LEU A 77 -9.53 -9.98 -11.36
CA LEU A 77 -10.95 -10.16 -11.68
C LEU A 77 -11.19 -11.37 -12.59
N ASN A 78 -10.18 -11.79 -13.35
CA ASN A 78 -10.28 -12.93 -14.27
C ASN A 78 -9.82 -14.28 -13.68
N ILE A 79 -9.45 -14.32 -12.40
CA ILE A 79 -9.20 -15.58 -11.69
C ILE A 79 -10.51 -16.37 -11.60
N GLN A 80 -10.42 -17.70 -11.75
CA GLN A 80 -11.57 -18.60 -11.65
C GLN A 80 -12.06 -18.71 -10.20
N GLU A 81 -13.35 -18.45 -10.00
CA GLU A 81 -14.04 -18.86 -8.79
C GLU A 81 -14.22 -20.38 -8.80
N ASN A 82 -13.79 -21.03 -7.72
CA ASN A 82 -13.88 -22.47 -7.56
C ASN A 82 -13.81 -22.86 -6.07
N ARG A 83 -13.76 -24.17 -5.79
CA ARG A 83 -13.71 -24.70 -4.41
C ARG A 83 -12.54 -24.20 -3.54
N PHE A 84 -11.48 -23.64 -4.13
CA PHE A 84 -10.30 -23.13 -3.42
C PHE A 84 -10.31 -21.62 -3.21
N LEU A 85 -11.09 -20.87 -4.01
CA LEU A 85 -11.13 -19.42 -3.97
C LEU A 85 -12.53 -18.94 -4.37
N SER A 86 -13.20 -18.24 -3.46
CA SER A 86 -14.50 -17.62 -3.71
C SER A 86 -14.42 -16.10 -3.63
N ALA A 87 -15.09 -15.40 -4.56
CA ALA A 87 -15.16 -13.95 -4.56
C ALA A 87 -15.79 -13.39 -3.27
N LYS A 88 -16.64 -14.18 -2.61
CA LYS A 88 -17.31 -13.82 -1.35
C LYS A 88 -16.35 -13.55 -0.19
N GLN A 89 -15.11 -14.04 -0.26
CA GLN A 89 -14.09 -13.76 0.74
C GLN A 89 -13.52 -12.35 0.63
N PHE A 90 -13.77 -11.66 -0.48
CA PHE A 90 -13.20 -10.38 -0.82
C PHE A 90 -14.27 -9.30 -0.99
N ALA A 91 -13.95 -8.09 -0.55
CA ALA A 91 -14.63 -6.88 -0.94
C ALA A 91 -13.64 -5.96 -1.65
N LEU A 92 -14.03 -5.41 -2.80
CA LEU A 92 -13.24 -4.43 -3.53
C LEU A 92 -13.70 -3.03 -3.11
N LEU A 93 -12.85 -2.35 -2.33
CA LEU A 93 -13.17 -1.02 -1.80
C LEU A 93 -12.94 0.07 -2.85
N GLY A 94 -11.89 -0.04 -3.66
CA GLY A 94 -11.48 1.00 -4.59
C GLY A 94 -9.99 1.33 -4.49
N TYR A 95 -9.63 2.58 -4.68
CA TYR A 95 -8.24 3.03 -4.63
C TYR A 95 -8.09 4.45 -4.10
N LEU A 96 -6.96 4.72 -3.44
CA LEU A 96 -6.53 6.08 -3.15
C LEU A 96 -5.86 6.67 -4.38
N ASP A 97 -6.30 7.86 -4.78
CA ASP A 97 -5.78 8.61 -5.91
C ASP A 97 -5.36 10.03 -5.52
N PHE A 98 -4.30 10.54 -6.14
CA PHE A 98 -3.65 11.80 -5.77
C PHE A 98 -3.33 12.65 -7.01
N PRO A 99 -4.31 12.97 -7.87
CA PRO A 99 -4.05 13.65 -9.14
C PRO A 99 -3.35 15.01 -8.95
N GLU A 100 -3.73 15.78 -7.93
CA GLU A 100 -3.08 17.05 -7.58
C GLU A 100 -1.60 16.85 -7.21
N TYR A 101 -1.29 15.91 -6.32
CA TYR A 101 0.08 15.66 -5.87
C TYR A 101 0.94 15.06 -6.99
N MET A 102 0.36 14.19 -7.83
CA MET A 102 1.03 13.61 -8.98
C MET A 102 1.33 14.68 -10.05
N ALA A 103 0.42 15.63 -10.26
CA ALA A 103 0.64 16.76 -11.16
C ALA A 103 1.78 17.67 -10.67
N ASP A 104 1.81 17.97 -9.37
CA ASP A 104 2.92 18.72 -8.76
C ASP A 104 4.24 17.97 -8.91
N ALA A 105 4.26 16.66 -8.64
CA ALA A 105 5.46 15.83 -8.66
C ALA A 105 6.04 15.57 -10.06
N VAL A 106 5.27 15.73 -11.14
CA VAL A 106 5.68 15.29 -12.48
C VAL A 106 6.90 16.03 -13.01
N ASN A 107 7.05 17.31 -12.63
CA ASN A 107 8.11 18.21 -13.11
C ASN A 107 9.23 18.43 -12.10
N LEU A 108 9.14 17.82 -10.90
CA LEU A 108 10.16 17.97 -9.86
C LEU A 108 11.38 17.10 -10.17
N ASN A 109 12.57 17.67 -10.01
CA ASN A 109 13.83 16.97 -10.17
C ASN A 109 14.42 16.65 -8.79
N PRO A 110 14.55 15.37 -8.39
CA PRO A 110 15.08 15.01 -7.07
C PRO A 110 16.56 15.42 -6.86
N ASN A 111 17.27 15.85 -7.92
CA ASN A 111 18.63 16.40 -7.79
C ASN A 111 18.65 17.90 -7.44
N ILE A 112 17.49 18.55 -7.34
CA ILE A 112 17.34 19.93 -6.87
C ILE A 112 16.78 19.85 -5.45
N GLU A 113 17.47 20.45 -4.48
CA GLU A 113 17.14 20.33 -3.05
C GLU A 113 15.68 20.73 -2.73
N ALA A 114 15.22 21.87 -3.24
CA ALA A 114 13.85 22.34 -3.03
C ALA A 114 12.79 21.39 -3.64
N ASP A 115 13.09 20.79 -4.79
CA ASP A 115 12.19 19.85 -5.46
C ASP A 115 12.13 18.51 -4.71
N LEU A 116 13.28 18.05 -4.20
CA LEU A 116 13.39 16.85 -3.37
C LEU A 116 12.60 17.01 -2.07
N ASP A 117 12.73 18.15 -1.40
CA ASP A 117 11.96 18.47 -0.20
C ASP A 117 10.46 18.48 -0.49
N LYS A 118 10.06 19.02 -1.65
CA LYS A 118 8.65 19.00 -2.06
C LYS A 118 8.14 17.58 -2.30
N LEU A 119 8.91 16.71 -2.96
CA LEU A 119 8.56 15.29 -3.14
C LEU A 119 8.41 14.58 -1.78
N ARG A 120 9.30 14.86 -0.82
CA ARG A 120 9.26 14.31 0.53
C ARG A 120 8.04 14.80 1.33
N GLU A 121 7.67 16.08 1.19
CA GLU A 121 6.45 16.65 1.77
C GLU A 121 5.19 15.97 1.22
N LEU A 122 5.09 15.83 -0.11
CA LEU A 122 3.96 15.17 -0.75
C LEU A 122 3.82 13.71 -0.31
N THR A 123 4.95 12.99 -0.16
CA THR A 123 4.96 11.62 0.36
C THR A 123 4.40 11.56 1.79
N ALA A 124 4.78 12.50 2.66
CA ALA A 124 4.23 12.58 4.02
C ALA A 124 2.71 12.87 4.03
N LEU A 125 2.20 13.67 3.10
CA LEU A 125 0.75 13.92 2.96
C LEU A 125 -0.02 12.67 2.50
N ILE A 126 0.59 11.85 1.64
CA ILE A 126 0.04 10.55 1.24
C ILE A 126 -0.04 9.63 2.46
N ASP A 127 1.02 9.55 3.27
CA ASP A 127 1.06 8.71 4.47
C ASP A 127 -0.13 8.97 5.42
N LEU A 128 -0.56 10.24 5.57
CA LEU A 128 -1.74 10.61 6.36
C LEU A 128 -3.05 10.01 5.81
N ARG A 129 -3.21 9.99 4.48
CA ARG A 129 -4.42 9.44 3.83
C ARG A 129 -4.43 7.91 3.90
N VAL A 130 -3.28 7.29 3.66
CA VAL A 130 -3.11 5.84 3.79
C VAL A 130 -3.39 5.40 5.22
N SER A 131 -2.76 6.02 6.21
CA SER A 131 -2.95 5.68 7.62
C SER A 131 -4.40 5.79 8.06
N ALA A 132 -5.11 6.86 7.69
CA ALA A 132 -6.50 7.04 8.07
C ALA A 132 -7.40 5.97 7.41
N LEU A 133 -7.15 5.60 6.15
CA LEU A 133 -7.95 4.59 5.46
C LEU A 133 -7.72 3.21 6.06
N ILE A 134 -6.47 2.84 6.30
CA ILE A 134 -6.11 1.55 6.87
C ILE A 134 -6.63 1.42 8.30
N GLN A 135 -6.56 2.49 9.09
CA GLN A 135 -7.18 2.50 10.42
C GLN A 135 -8.69 2.23 10.32
N ALA A 136 -9.41 2.91 9.43
CA ALA A 136 -10.86 2.72 9.27
C ALA A 136 -11.21 1.27 8.89
N VAL A 137 -10.46 0.66 7.97
CA VAL A 137 -10.68 -0.73 7.54
C VAL A 137 -10.38 -1.72 8.68
N VAL A 138 -9.23 -1.58 9.35
CA VAL A 138 -8.80 -2.52 10.39
C VAL A 138 -9.67 -2.40 11.65
N SER A 139 -10.17 -1.21 11.98
CA SER A 139 -11.12 -0.98 13.09
C SER A 139 -12.45 -1.71 12.90
N LEU A 140 -12.80 -2.08 11.66
CA LEU A 140 -13.97 -2.92 11.35
C LEU A 140 -13.64 -4.42 11.36
N ASN A 141 -12.51 -4.82 11.95
CA ASN A 141 -11.99 -6.18 11.99
C ASN A 141 -11.80 -6.81 10.60
N LYS A 142 -11.47 -6.00 9.60
CA LYS A 142 -11.16 -6.44 8.25
C LYS A 142 -9.66 -6.52 8.03
N VAL A 143 -9.24 -7.40 7.12
CA VAL A 143 -7.85 -7.56 6.71
C VAL A 143 -7.64 -6.85 5.37
N PRO A 144 -6.93 -5.72 5.33
CA PRO A 144 -6.68 -5.03 4.07
C PRO A 144 -5.64 -5.78 3.22
N ILE A 145 -5.91 -5.88 1.93
CA ILE A 145 -4.97 -6.31 0.88
C ILE A 145 -4.72 -5.08 0.02
N ILE A 146 -3.53 -4.50 0.15
CA ILE A 146 -3.18 -3.24 -0.51
C ILE A 146 -2.30 -3.52 -1.73
N ILE A 147 -2.64 -2.93 -2.87
CA ILE A 147 -1.89 -3.08 -4.13
C ILE A 147 -1.37 -1.72 -4.61
N GLY A 148 -0.07 -1.63 -4.87
CA GLY A 148 0.60 -0.36 -5.17
C GLY A 148 0.67 0.59 -3.97
N GLY A 149 1.23 1.79 -4.07
CA GLY A 149 2.11 2.30 -5.10
C GLY A 149 3.55 1.98 -4.73
N GLY A 150 4.33 2.99 -4.31
CA GLY A 150 5.68 2.75 -3.78
C GLY A 150 5.70 2.09 -2.40
N HIS A 151 6.86 1.54 -2.02
CA HIS A 151 7.09 0.93 -0.70
C HIS A 151 6.99 1.97 0.44
N ASN A 152 6.98 3.29 0.15
CA ASN A 152 6.71 4.34 1.16
C ASN A 152 5.39 4.11 1.89
N ASN A 153 4.39 3.55 1.21
CA ASN A 153 3.06 3.31 1.77
C ASN A 153 3.07 2.34 2.97
N SER A 154 4.13 1.54 3.12
CA SER A 154 4.34 0.68 4.30
C SER A 154 4.19 1.44 5.61
N TYR A 155 4.75 2.66 5.71
CA TYR A 155 4.65 3.48 6.92
C TYR A 155 3.20 3.86 7.23
N GLY A 156 2.46 4.37 6.25
CA GLY A 156 1.03 4.67 6.40
C GLY A 156 0.21 3.43 6.78
N ILE A 157 0.49 2.28 6.16
CA ILE A 157 -0.18 1.00 6.48
C ILE A 157 0.10 0.58 7.92
N ILE A 158 1.37 0.57 8.34
CA ILE A 158 1.78 0.20 9.69
C ILE A 158 1.11 1.12 10.71
N LYS A 159 1.14 2.44 10.48
CA LYS A 159 0.55 3.44 11.36
C LYS A 159 -0.96 3.26 11.50
N GLY A 160 -1.67 3.02 10.40
CA GLY A 160 -3.11 2.75 10.44
C GLY A 160 -3.45 1.46 11.19
N CYS A 161 -2.69 0.38 10.95
CA CYS A 161 -2.86 -0.90 11.64
C CYS A 161 -2.58 -0.79 13.15
N ALA A 162 -1.49 -0.13 13.54
CA ALA A 162 -1.11 0.06 14.93
C ALA A 162 -2.14 0.94 15.67
N ALA A 163 -2.62 2.00 15.02
CA ALA A 163 -3.67 2.86 15.56
C ALA A 163 -4.99 2.11 15.78
N ALA A 164 -5.41 1.28 14.82
CA ALA A 164 -6.64 0.49 14.96
C ALA A 164 -6.55 -0.61 16.02
N LYS A 165 -5.36 -1.17 16.23
CA LYS A 165 -5.11 -2.22 17.22
C LYS A 165 -4.72 -1.69 18.60
N GLU A 166 -4.49 -0.38 18.71
CA GLU A 166 -3.96 0.30 19.91
C GLU A 166 -2.67 -0.32 20.45
N LYS A 167 -1.82 -0.83 19.55
CA LYS A 167 -0.53 -1.44 19.89
C LYS A 167 0.41 -1.44 18.69
N ASN A 168 1.70 -1.60 18.95
CA ASN A 168 2.66 -1.88 17.90
C ASN A 168 2.38 -3.23 17.21
N ILE A 169 2.91 -3.40 16.00
CA ILE A 169 2.70 -4.60 15.19
C ILE A 169 4.04 -5.19 14.75
N ASP A 170 4.08 -6.52 14.69
CA ASP A 170 5.18 -7.22 14.05
C ASP A 170 5.05 -7.12 12.53
N VAL A 171 6.16 -6.92 11.85
CA VAL A 171 6.21 -6.71 10.40
C VAL A 171 7.27 -7.61 9.76
N LEU A 172 6.86 -8.33 8.72
CA LEU A 172 7.76 -9.05 7.84
C LEU A 172 7.79 -8.31 6.50
N ASN A 173 8.95 -7.77 6.13
CA ASN A 173 9.21 -7.23 4.81
C ASN A 173 9.84 -8.31 3.93
N ILE A 174 9.36 -8.48 2.70
CA ILE A 174 9.90 -9.42 1.72
C ILE A 174 10.46 -8.59 0.58
N ASP A 175 11.71 -8.14 0.74
CA ASP A 175 12.37 -7.20 -0.17
C ASP A 175 13.88 -7.38 -0.08
N PRO A 176 14.63 -7.25 -1.19
CA PRO A 176 16.08 -7.19 -1.13
C PRO A 176 16.64 -5.97 -0.38
N HIS A 177 15.84 -4.91 -0.18
CA HIS A 177 16.18 -3.75 0.64
C HIS A 177 15.51 -3.86 2.02
N ALA A 178 16.21 -3.45 3.08
CA ALA A 178 15.62 -3.34 4.40
C ALA A 178 14.65 -2.16 4.53
N ASP A 179 14.70 -1.20 3.59
CA ASP A 179 13.92 0.04 3.60
C ASP A 179 13.94 0.79 4.95
N PHE A 180 15.13 0.72 5.56
CA PHE A 180 15.45 1.26 6.88
C PHE A 180 16.48 2.40 6.77
N ARG A 181 16.34 3.27 5.75
CA ARG A 181 17.22 4.46 5.56
C ARG A 181 16.92 5.55 6.58
N ALA A 182 17.76 6.58 6.62
CA ALA A 182 17.67 7.66 7.60
C ALA A 182 16.35 8.46 7.54
N LEU A 183 16.05 9.17 8.62
CA LEU A 183 14.89 10.07 8.74
C LEU A 183 15.19 11.43 8.09
N GLU A 184 15.34 11.44 6.77
CA GLU A 184 15.76 12.62 5.98
C GLU A 184 14.60 13.28 5.21
N GLY A 185 13.36 12.98 5.60
CA GLY A 185 12.15 13.26 4.84
C GLY A 185 11.59 11.97 4.22
N ARG A 186 10.27 11.93 4.03
CA ARG A 186 9.57 10.69 3.65
C ARG A 186 9.90 10.29 2.21
N HIS A 187 10.26 9.03 1.99
CA HIS A 187 10.44 8.43 0.68
C HIS A 187 10.23 6.90 0.75
N SER A 188 10.45 6.18 -0.36
CA SER A 188 10.13 4.75 -0.45
C SER A 188 11.00 3.85 0.43
N GLY A 189 12.26 4.23 0.65
CA GLY A 189 13.25 3.40 1.34
C GLY A 189 13.44 3.68 2.84
N ASN A 190 12.54 4.39 3.50
CA ASN A 190 12.64 4.69 4.93
C ASN A 190 11.31 4.55 5.69
N GLY A 191 10.31 3.85 5.13
CA GLY A 191 9.02 3.67 5.79
C GLY A 191 9.14 2.99 7.17
N PHE A 192 9.98 1.96 7.24
CA PHE A 192 10.19 1.19 8.48
C PHE A 192 10.99 1.96 9.53
N SER A 193 11.94 2.83 9.13
CA SER A 193 12.64 3.71 10.07
C SER A 193 11.70 4.69 10.76
N TYR A 194 10.76 5.28 10.01
CA TYR A 194 9.74 6.17 10.58
C TYR A 194 8.79 5.41 11.51
N ALA A 195 8.40 4.19 11.12
CA ALA A 195 7.58 3.34 11.98
C ALA A 195 8.30 2.95 13.29
N GLN A 196 9.60 2.65 13.23
CA GLN A 196 10.42 2.40 14.42
C GLN A 196 10.53 3.64 15.31
N ASN A 197 10.80 4.81 14.72
CA ASN A 197 10.97 6.06 15.45
C ASN A 197 9.70 6.48 16.22
N GLU A 198 8.52 6.13 15.70
CA GLU A 198 7.23 6.36 16.35
C GLU A 198 6.77 5.19 17.24
N ALA A 199 7.65 4.20 17.50
CA ALA A 199 7.34 3.00 18.29
C ALA A 199 6.12 2.21 17.80
N LEU A 200 5.88 2.21 16.47
CA LEU A 200 4.78 1.49 15.83
C LEU A 200 5.12 0.03 15.53
N LEU A 201 6.40 -0.32 15.55
CA LEU A 201 6.91 -1.67 15.30
C LEU A 201 7.09 -2.45 16.61
N GLY A 202 6.66 -3.71 16.59
CA GLY A 202 7.09 -4.74 17.52
C GLY A 202 8.42 -5.30 17.02
N ARG A 203 8.38 -6.50 16.44
CA ARG A 203 9.49 -7.10 15.69
C ARG A 203 9.44 -6.68 14.22
N TYR A 204 10.59 -6.32 13.66
CA TYR A 204 10.73 -6.13 12.23
C TYR A 204 11.70 -7.16 11.67
N ALA A 205 11.33 -7.86 10.60
CA ALA A 205 12.20 -8.82 9.93
C ALA A 205 12.18 -8.58 8.42
N VAL A 206 13.31 -8.83 7.77
CA VAL A 206 13.45 -8.74 6.31
C VAL A 206 13.80 -10.12 5.76
N PHE A 207 12.96 -10.63 4.86
CA PHE A 207 13.20 -11.88 4.14
C PHE A 207 13.74 -11.58 2.74
N ALA A 208 14.77 -12.33 2.34
CA ALA A 208 15.48 -12.17 1.07
C ALA A 208 16.26 -10.85 0.91
N LEU A 209 16.70 -10.25 2.02
CA LEU A 209 17.61 -9.10 2.03
C LEU A 209 18.87 -9.40 1.22
N HIS A 210 19.28 -8.45 0.37
CA HIS A 210 20.49 -8.55 -0.43
C HIS A 210 21.54 -7.55 0.08
N GLU A 211 22.71 -8.03 0.47
CA GLU A 211 23.73 -7.20 1.15
C GLU A 211 24.18 -6.02 0.28
N SER A 212 24.38 -6.24 -1.03
CA SER A 212 24.81 -5.19 -1.97
C SER A 212 23.82 -4.05 -2.16
N TYR A 213 22.56 -4.18 -1.72
CA TYR A 213 21.52 -3.16 -1.91
C TYR A 213 21.27 -2.33 -0.64
N ASN A 214 21.96 -2.67 0.45
CA ASN A 214 21.82 -2.03 1.75
C ASN A 214 23.13 -1.33 2.10
N ASN A 215 23.04 -0.15 2.72
CA ASN A 215 24.25 0.54 3.18
C ASN A 215 24.77 -0.11 4.48
N GLN A 216 26.05 0.16 4.79
CA GLN A 216 26.71 -0.40 5.97
C GLN A 216 25.97 -0.07 7.27
N GLN A 217 25.46 1.16 7.41
CA GLN A 217 24.74 1.61 8.61
C GLN A 217 23.47 0.79 8.86
N THR A 218 22.68 0.52 7.83
CA THR A 218 21.49 -0.34 7.92
C THR A 218 21.88 -1.75 8.34
N LEU A 219 22.91 -2.35 7.71
CA LEU A 219 23.37 -3.70 8.08
C LEU A 219 23.86 -3.79 9.53
N GLU A 220 24.58 -2.77 10.01
CA GLU A 220 25.01 -2.69 11.41
C GLU A 220 23.84 -2.51 12.37
N THR A 221 22.82 -1.73 11.99
CA THR A 221 21.60 -1.54 12.81
C THR A 221 20.90 -2.88 13.03
N PHE A 222 20.71 -3.67 11.96
CA PHE A 222 20.12 -5.01 12.04
C PHE A 222 21.00 -5.98 12.83
N ARG A 223 22.32 -5.96 12.64
CA ARG A 223 23.24 -6.83 13.39
C ARG A 223 23.23 -6.55 14.91
N ASN A 224 22.98 -5.31 15.30
CA ASN A 224 23.08 -4.86 16.70
C ASN A 224 21.74 -4.87 17.46
N SER A 225 20.64 -5.23 16.81
CA SER A 225 19.30 -5.24 17.42
C SER A 225 18.68 -6.63 17.30
N ALA A 226 18.20 -7.20 18.41
CA ALA A 226 17.50 -8.49 18.39
C ALA A 226 16.04 -8.39 17.91
N GLU A 227 15.51 -7.16 17.87
CA GLU A 227 14.15 -6.84 17.42
C GLU A 227 14.10 -6.49 15.91
N LEU A 228 15.27 -6.42 15.26
CA LEU A 228 15.46 -6.22 13.82
C LEU A 228 16.11 -7.46 13.17
#